data_AF-A0A2G6QDP1-F1
#
_entry.id   AF-A0A2G6QDP1-F1
#
_cell.length_a   1.000
_cell.length_b   1.000
_cell.length_c   1.000
_cell.angle_alpha   90.00
_cell.angle_beta   90.00
_cell.angle_gamma   90.00
#
_symmetry.space_group_name_H-M   'P 1'
#
loop_
_entity.id
_entity.type
_entity.pdbx_description
1 polymer ?
#
loop_
_entity_poly.entity_id
_entity_poly.type
_entity_poly.pdbx_seq_one_letter_code
_entity_poly.pdbx_strand_id
1 'polypeptide(L)'
;MDGIQFVQLYVMKNAEKIDELYIRKEQGITTLPIIKQTPRKIIKTAELLFSEEEVSEVSTTITKNFYSPNVRKRESDVLKWLTIHEMIDCIERGILIKEVRFEKDEKTVHSIFYRMGYGLFTYMEKKQQLEKVKEEEAFQKWAKEKQSMPKYINEYTERLWHVLCDIESDLSSIDEKRWSFQKRLLFVDFLLAIYKMSCEKRTFDWKEIGAAYTLTAIGSRMFSDSFLHRAAEFSQSQQLHMDDVLKFFKRYNIGGGETI
;
A
#
# COMPACT_ATOMS: atom_id res chain seq x y z
N MET A 1 19.21 3.71 -7.57
CA MET A 1 19.22 5.10 -7.11
C MET A 1 20.08 5.16 -5.87
N ASP A 2 20.84 6.22 -5.63
CA ASP A 2 21.57 6.46 -4.38
C ASP A 2 20.99 7.65 -3.60
N GLY A 3 21.53 7.96 -2.41
CA GLY A 3 21.01 9.04 -1.57
C GLY A 3 21.16 10.44 -2.17
N ILE A 4 22.24 10.68 -2.92
CA ILE A 4 22.47 11.93 -3.65
C ILE A 4 21.44 12.11 -4.78
N GLN A 5 21.22 11.08 -5.59
CA GLN A 5 20.20 11.06 -6.64
C GLN A 5 18.79 11.26 -6.05
N PHE A 6 18.49 10.64 -4.91
CA PHE A 6 17.24 10.86 -4.18
C PHE A 6 17.04 12.34 -3.80
N VAL A 7 18.07 12.97 -3.24
CA VAL A 7 18.04 14.41 -2.88
C VAL A 7 17.80 15.28 -4.12
N GLN A 8 18.50 14.99 -5.22
CA GLN A 8 18.35 15.71 -6.49
C GLN A 8 16.93 15.62 -7.04
N LEU A 9 16.29 14.45 -6.94
CA LEU A 9 14.95 14.20 -7.48
C LEU A 9 13.83 14.79 -6.62
N TYR A 10 13.93 14.72 -5.29
CA TYR A 10 12.78 14.98 -4.39
C TYR A 10 12.94 16.18 -3.46
N VAL A 11 14.17 16.63 -3.19
CA VAL A 11 14.44 17.66 -2.17
C VAL A 11 14.86 18.98 -2.80
N MET A 12 15.72 18.93 -3.82
CA MET A 12 16.25 20.11 -4.50
C MET A 12 15.18 20.89 -5.28
N LYS A 13 15.33 22.21 -5.34
CA LYS A 13 14.48 23.08 -6.16
C LYS A 13 15.12 23.33 -7.52
N ASN A 14 14.32 23.87 -8.44
CA ASN A 14 14.78 24.24 -9.77
C ASN A 14 15.98 25.21 -9.72
N ALA A 15 17.00 24.92 -10.54
CA ALA A 15 18.27 25.64 -10.64
C ALA A 15 19.17 25.58 -9.39
N GLU A 16 18.84 24.74 -8.40
CA GLU A 16 19.77 24.38 -7.34
C GLU A 16 20.68 23.23 -7.79
N LYS A 17 21.87 23.16 -7.21
CA LYS A 17 22.82 22.05 -7.36
C LYS A 17 23.49 21.75 -6.02
N ILE A 18 24.02 20.54 -5.90
CA ILE A 18 24.85 20.16 -4.75
C ILE A 18 26.23 20.80 -4.93
N ASP A 19 26.78 21.33 -3.85
CA ASP A 19 28.17 21.78 -3.83
C ASP A 19 29.08 20.62 -3.39
N GLU A 20 29.57 19.86 -4.37
CA GLU A 20 30.35 18.64 -4.14
C GLU A 20 31.65 18.88 -3.37
N LEU A 21 32.22 20.10 -3.46
CA LEU A 21 33.49 20.45 -2.80
C LEU A 21 33.35 20.58 -1.28
N TYR A 22 32.13 20.77 -0.77
CA TYR A 22 31.86 21.06 0.64
C TYR A 22 30.97 19.99 1.30
N ILE A 23 30.87 18.81 0.69
CA ILE A 23 30.23 17.66 1.31
C ILE A 23 31.06 17.25 2.53
N ARG A 24 30.41 17.16 3.68
CA ARG A 24 31.05 16.67 4.92
C ARG A 24 30.35 15.40 5.39
N LYS A 25 31.12 14.47 5.92
CA LYS A 25 30.60 13.26 6.56
C LYS A 25 31.17 13.15 7.96
N GLU A 26 30.30 13.20 8.95
CA GLU A 26 30.66 13.20 10.37
C GLU A 26 29.75 12.19 11.08
N GLN A 27 30.35 11.22 11.78
CA GLN A 27 29.60 10.24 12.59
C GLN A 27 28.45 9.53 11.84
N GLY A 28 28.65 9.24 10.54
CA GLY A 28 27.63 8.58 9.71
C GLY A 28 26.61 9.53 9.06
N ILE A 29 26.55 10.80 9.48
CA ILE A 29 25.70 11.82 8.88
C ILE A 29 26.47 12.55 7.78
N THR A 30 25.87 12.60 6.59
CA THR A 30 26.33 13.43 5.48
C THR A 30 25.63 14.78 5.52
N THR A 31 26.43 15.84 5.53
CA THR A 31 25.99 17.23 5.33
C THR A 31 26.19 17.61 3.87
N LEU A 32 25.11 17.87 3.15
CA LEU A 32 25.11 18.32 1.76
C LEU A 32 24.72 19.79 1.64
N PRO A 33 25.67 20.67 1.26
CA PRO A 33 25.35 22.04 0.92
C PRO A 33 24.64 22.11 -0.44
N ILE A 34 23.56 22.88 -0.51
CA ILE A 34 22.81 23.14 -1.73
C ILE A 34 22.99 24.59 -2.14
N ILE A 35 23.50 24.80 -3.35
CA ILE A 35 23.82 26.11 -3.90
C ILE A 35 22.95 26.43 -5.12
N LYS A 36 22.75 27.72 -5.36
CA LYS A 36 22.17 28.22 -6.61
C LYS A 36 23.20 29.11 -7.29
N GLN A 37 23.52 28.78 -8.54
CA GLN A 37 24.43 29.59 -9.35
C GLN A 37 23.62 30.58 -10.19
N THR A 38 23.98 31.86 -10.07
CA THR A 38 23.52 32.93 -10.94
C THR A 38 24.70 33.42 -11.77
N PRO A 39 24.48 34.20 -12.86
CA PRO A 39 25.58 34.77 -13.62
C PRO A 39 26.55 35.64 -12.80
N ARG A 40 26.09 36.16 -11.64
CA ARG A 40 26.84 37.13 -10.83
C ARG A 40 27.43 36.54 -9.55
N LYS A 41 26.84 35.47 -9.00
CA LYS A 41 27.27 34.84 -7.75
C LYS A 41 26.75 33.42 -7.57
N ILE A 42 27.47 32.65 -6.75
CA ILE A 42 27.04 31.39 -6.17
C ILE A 42 26.48 31.71 -4.78
N ILE A 43 25.32 31.13 -4.44
CA ILE A 43 24.62 31.40 -3.18
C ILE A 43 24.32 30.06 -2.50
N LYS A 44 24.68 29.89 -1.23
CA LYS A 44 24.22 28.78 -0.41
C LYS A 44 22.75 28.97 -0.05
N THR A 45 21.91 28.05 -0.51
CA THR A 45 20.44 28.09 -0.34
C THR A 45 19.93 27.12 0.71
N ALA A 46 20.65 26.01 0.90
CA ALA A 46 20.30 25.02 1.91
C ALA A 46 21.51 24.25 2.41
N GLU A 47 21.29 23.55 3.51
CA GLU A 47 22.12 22.47 4.00
C GLU A 47 21.20 21.31 4.39
N LEU A 48 21.51 20.12 3.87
CA LEU A 48 20.78 18.89 4.17
C LEU A 48 21.63 18.00 5.04
N LEU A 49 21.05 17.48 6.12
CA LEU A 49 21.70 16.49 7.00
C LEU A 49 20.90 15.20 6.90
N PHE A 50 21.56 14.12 6.48
CA PHE A 50 20.95 12.81 6.31
C PHE A 50 22.00 11.70 6.38
N SER A 51 21.52 10.48 6.56
CA SER A 51 22.30 9.26 6.45
C SER A 51 21.78 8.39 5.31
N GLU A 52 22.67 7.58 4.74
CA GLU A 52 22.36 6.56 3.74
C GLU A 52 22.27 5.15 4.35
N GLU A 53 22.23 5.06 5.68
CA GLU A 53 22.00 3.82 6.41
C GLU A 53 20.74 3.10 5.90
N GLU A 54 20.86 1.77 5.78
CA GLU A 54 19.74 0.94 5.38
C GLU A 54 18.78 0.75 6.56
N VAL A 55 17.49 0.94 6.27
CA VAL A 55 16.45 0.87 7.29
C VAL A 55 15.78 -0.49 7.25
N SER A 56 15.90 -1.25 8.34
CA SER A 56 15.26 -2.56 8.51
C SER A 56 13.84 -2.46 9.09
N GLU A 57 13.63 -1.55 10.03
CA GLU A 57 12.36 -1.40 10.76
C GLU A 57 12.03 0.07 11.03
N VAL A 58 10.75 0.42 10.86
CA VAL A 58 10.21 1.77 11.05
C VAL A 58 8.85 1.71 11.73
N SER A 59 8.63 2.59 12.70
CA SER A 59 7.34 2.78 13.33
C SER A 59 6.23 3.14 12.32
N THR A 60 5.02 2.62 12.56
CA THR A 60 3.83 2.97 11.77
C THR A 60 3.50 4.46 11.83
N THR A 61 3.84 5.15 12.92
CA THR A 61 3.64 6.60 13.05
C THR A 61 4.48 7.37 12.04
N ILE A 62 5.74 6.97 11.83
CA ILE A 62 6.66 7.61 10.87
C ILE A 62 6.15 7.39 9.46
N THR A 63 5.84 6.15 9.08
CA THR A 63 5.37 5.83 7.71
C THR A 63 4.05 6.52 7.37
N LYS A 64 3.14 6.69 8.34
CA LYS A 64 1.90 7.47 8.17
C LYS A 64 2.16 8.97 8.00
N ASN A 65 3.13 9.52 8.74
CA ASN A 65 3.44 10.95 8.72
C ASN A 65 4.30 11.36 7.51
N PHE A 66 5.18 10.48 7.06
CA PHE A 66 6.06 10.65 5.91
C PHE A 66 5.74 9.57 4.87
N TYR A 67 4.56 9.65 4.26
CA TYR A 67 4.08 8.67 3.28
C TYR A 67 4.65 8.87 1.86
N SER A 68 5.38 9.97 1.63
CA SER A 68 5.98 10.32 0.34
C SER A 68 7.19 11.24 0.52
N PRO A 69 8.20 11.20 -0.37
CA PRO A 69 9.35 12.12 -0.36
C PRO A 69 9.01 13.61 -0.38
N ASN A 70 7.81 13.94 -0.88
CA ASN A 70 7.36 15.33 -1.03
C ASN A 70 6.80 15.93 0.27
N VAL A 71 6.51 15.09 1.27
CA VAL A 71 5.97 15.55 2.55
C VAL A 71 7.07 16.24 3.36
N ARG A 72 6.74 17.43 3.87
CA ARG A 72 7.63 18.24 4.71
C ARG A 72 6.92 18.57 6.01
N LYS A 73 7.62 18.44 7.13
CA LYS A 73 7.08 18.79 8.45
C LYS A 73 8.04 19.74 9.18
N ARG A 74 7.49 20.72 9.89
CA ARG A 74 8.29 21.56 10.79
C ARG A 74 8.67 20.78 12.03
N GLU A 75 9.73 21.23 12.70
CA GLU A 75 10.18 20.63 13.95
C GLU A 75 9.05 20.52 14.98
N SER A 76 8.26 21.58 15.17
CA SER A 76 7.09 21.60 16.06
C SER A 76 6.03 20.54 15.73
N ASP A 77 5.95 20.09 14.48
CA ASP A 77 4.98 19.07 14.06
C ASP A 77 5.54 17.66 14.23
N VAL A 78 6.85 17.48 14.11
CA VAL A 78 7.53 16.21 14.39
C VAL A 78 7.59 15.96 15.91
N LEU A 79 7.87 17.00 16.69
CA LEU A 79 7.97 16.93 18.15
C LEU A 79 6.65 16.61 18.88
N LYS A 80 5.51 16.61 18.15
CA LYS A 80 4.23 16.14 18.69
C LYS A 80 4.21 14.63 18.96
N TRP A 81 5.10 13.88 18.31
CA TRP A 81 5.10 12.42 18.35
C TRP A 81 6.50 11.78 18.31
N LEU A 82 7.58 12.57 18.20
CA LEU A 82 8.96 12.16 18.48
C LEU A 82 9.59 13.09 19.51
N THR A 83 10.41 12.53 20.39
CA THR A 83 11.35 13.32 21.19
C THR A 83 12.50 13.83 20.32
N ILE A 84 13.27 14.79 20.84
CA ILE A 84 14.48 15.29 20.17
C ILE A 84 15.48 14.15 19.91
N HIS A 85 15.66 13.26 20.88
CA HIS A 85 16.57 12.11 20.76
C HIS A 85 16.12 11.14 19.66
N GLU A 86 14.83 10.78 19.62
CA GLU A 86 14.30 9.91 18.57
C GLU A 86 14.38 10.56 17.18
N MET A 87 14.22 11.87 17.11
CA MET A 87 14.37 12.62 15.86
C MET A 87 15.82 12.60 15.35
N ILE A 88 16.81 12.71 16.25
CA ILE A 88 18.23 12.57 15.90
C ILE A 88 18.53 11.14 15.45
N ASP A 89 18.09 10.13 16.21
CA ASP A 89 18.22 8.71 15.84
C ASP A 89 17.63 8.43 14.45
N CYS A 90 16.46 9.02 14.14
CA CYS A 90 15.85 8.90 12.82
C CYS A 90 16.73 9.49 11.70
N ILE A 91 17.48 10.57 11.94
CA ILE A 91 18.40 11.13 10.94
C ILE A 91 19.61 10.22 10.77
N GLU A 92 20.20 9.76 11.88
CA GLU A 92 21.37 8.87 11.89
C GLU A 92 21.08 7.54 11.18
N ARG A 93 19.88 7.00 11.36
CA ARG A 93 19.43 5.76 10.71
C ARG A 93 18.89 5.96 9.29
N GLY A 94 19.00 7.16 8.71
CA GLY A 94 18.57 7.43 7.34
C GLY A 94 17.06 7.45 7.14
N ILE A 95 16.28 7.52 8.23
CA ILE A 95 14.81 7.58 8.20
C ILE A 95 14.34 9.00 7.83
N LEU A 96 15.01 10.03 8.36
CA LEU A 96 14.67 11.44 8.12
C LEU A 96 15.84 12.23 7.53
N ILE A 97 15.50 13.25 6.75
CA ILE A 97 16.42 14.33 6.34
C ILE A 97 16.04 15.59 7.09
N LYS A 98 17.03 16.27 7.67
CA LYS A 98 16.88 17.65 8.13
C LYS A 98 17.29 18.60 7.01
N GLU A 99 16.34 19.39 6.53
CA GLU A 99 16.52 20.44 5.53
C GLU A 99 16.56 21.81 6.22
N VAL A 100 17.73 22.45 6.20
CA VAL A 100 17.91 23.83 6.68
C VAL A 100 18.04 24.75 5.48
N ARG A 101 17.12 25.69 5.32
CA ARG A 101 17.14 26.70 4.24
C ARG A 101 17.57 28.04 4.79
N PHE A 102 18.39 28.76 4.03
CA PHE A 102 18.93 30.05 4.41
C PHE A 102 18.25 31.21 3.68
N GLU A 103 18.31 32.38 4.30
CA GLU A 103 18.00 33.66 3.68
C GLU A 103 19.05 34.03 2.62
N LYS A 104 18.83 35.14 1.90
CA LYS A 104 19.74 35.63 0.86
C LYS A 104 21.14 36.02 1.36
N ASP A 105 21.30 36.17 2.68
CA ASP A 105 22.56 36.45 3.35
C ASP A 105 23.40 35.19 3.62
N GLU A 106 22.87 34.00 3.26
CA GLU A 106 23.52 32.68 3.34
C GLU A 106 23.86 32.24 4.78
N LYS A 107 23.39 32.98 5.78
CA LYS A 107 23.71 32.78 7.20
C LYS A 107 22.47 32.63 8.05
N THR A 108 21.48 33.50 7.83
CA THR A 108 20.25 33.48 8.62
C THR A 108 19.39 32.31 8.18
N VAL A 109 18.96 31.49 9.14
CA VAL A 109 18.05 30.38 8.86
C VAL A 109 16.67 30.93 8.52
N HIS A 110 16.21 30.64 7.31
CA HIS A 110 14.86 30.97 6.85
C HIS A 110 13.84 29.94 7.34
N SER A 111 14.16 28.65 7.21
CA SER A 111 13.26 27.58 7.60
C SER A 111 13.98 26.26 7.85
N ILE A 112 13.45 25.46 8.78
CA ILE A 112 13.89 24.08 9.02
C ILE A 112 12.71 23.14 8.78
N PHE A 113 12.93 22.13 7.95
CA PHE A 113 11.96 21.08 7.66
C PHE A 113 12.59 19.69 7.82
N TYR A 114 11.75 18.74 8.16
CA TYR A 114 12.06 17.31 8.17
C TYR A 114 11.31 16.64 7.03
N ARG A 115 11.98 15.68 6.39
CA ARG A 115 11.47 14.91 5.25
C ARG A 115 11.82 13.44 5.36
N MET A 116 11.18 12.64 4.53
CA MET A 116 11.58 11.25 4.30
C MET A 116 13.06 11.18 3.87
N GLY A 117 13.83 10.36 4.58
CA GLY A 117 15.18 9.95 4.24
C GLY A 117 15.24 8.86 3.18
N TYR A 118 16.41 8.71 2.56
CA TYR A 118 16.64 7.71 1.53
C TYR A 118 16.45 6.28 2.07
N GLY A 119 16.87 6.01 3.31
CA GLY A 119 16.64 4.74 3.99
C GLY A 119 15.14 4.43 4.14
N LEU A 120 14.34 5.41 4.58
CA LEU A 120 12.88 5.24 4.68
C LEU A 120 12.23 5.04 3.29
N PHE A 121 12.68 5.79 2.28
CA PHE A 121 12.17 5.65 0.92
C PHE A 121 12.38 4.23 0.38
N THR A 122 13.61 3.72 0.47
CA THR A 122 13.93 2.36 -0.01
C THR A 122 13.22 1.28 0.79
N TYR A 123 13.10 1.44 2.11
CA TYR A 123 12.30 0.56 2.96
C TYR A 123 10.84 0.47 2.46
N MET A 124 10.22 1.61 2.17
CA MET A 124 8.85 1.67 1.68
C MET A 124 8.68 1.05 0.29
N GLU A 125 9.63 1.30 -0.63
CA GLU A 125 9.62 0.64 -1.95
C GLU A 125 9.75 -0.87 -1.85
N LYS A 126 10.70 -1.37 -1.05
CA LYS A 126 10.89 -2.82 -0.82
C LYS A 126 9.64 -3.45 -0.22
N LYS A 127 9.03 -2.80 0.77
CA LYS A 127 7.79 -3.25 1.39
C LYS A 127 6.65 -3.34 0.36
N GLN A 128 6.48 -2.30 -0.46
CA GLN A 128 5.45 -2.29 -1.51
C GLN A 128 5.70 -3.37 -2.57
N GLN A 129 6.94 -3.61 -2.97
CA GLN A 129 7.29 -4.69 -3.90
C GLN A 129 6.98 -6.06 -3.30
N LEU A 130 7.33 -6.28 -2.03
CA LEU A 130 7.03 -7.53 -1.34
C LEU A 130 5.52 -7.77 -1.21
N GLU A 131 4.75 -6.73 -0.93
CA GLU A 131 3.28 -6.79 -0.93
C GLU A 131 2.78 -7.20 -2.32
N LYS A 132 3.22 -6.54 -3.40
CA LYS A 132 2.84 -6.91 -4.78
C LYS A 132 3.21 -8.35 -5.15
N VAL A 133 4.39 -8.83 -4.74
CA VAL A 133 4.79 -10.22 -4.99
C VAL A 133 3.85 -11.20 -4.28
N LYS A 134 3.49 -10.93 -3.02
CA LYS A 134 2.53 -11.75 -2.28
C LYS A 134 1.13 -11.72 -2.91
N GLU A 135 0.71 -10.56 -3.40
CA GLU A 135 -0.55 -10.41 -4.13
C GLU A 135 -0.54 -11.28 -5.41
N GLU A 136 0.52 -11.18 -6.22
CA GLU A 136 0.69 -12.00 -7.43
C GLU A 136 0.70 -13.51 -7.10
N GLU A 137 1.48 -13.94 -6.10
CA GLU A 137 1.53 -15.34 -5.67
C GLU A 137 0.16 -15.87 -5.24
N ALA A 138 -0.61 -15.06 -4.51
CA ALA A 138 -1.95 -15.42 -4.07
C ALA A 138 -2.93 -15.54 -5.25
N PHE A 139 -2.83 -14.62 -6.22
CA PHE A 139 -3.65 -14.66 -7.43
C PHE A 139 -3.29 -15.85 -8.34
N GLN A 140 -2.00 -16.15 -8.50
CA GLN A 140 -1.53 -17.32 -9.24
C GLN A 140 -1.99 -18.63 -8.60
N LYS A 141 -2.04 -18.69 -7.27
CA LYS A 141 -2.60 -19.83 -6.54
C LYS A 141 -4.08 -20.01 -6.86
N TRP A 142 -4.86 -18.93 -6.83
CA TRP A 142 -6.27 -18.95 -7.22
C TRP A 142 -6.47 -19.42 -8.67
N ALA A 143 -5.66 -18.92 -9.62
CA ALA A 143 -5.75 -19.31 -11.02
C ALA A 143 -5.49 -20.82 -11.23
N LYS A 144 -4.50 -21.38 -10.51
CA LYS A 144 -4.25 -22.84 -10.49
C LYS A 144 -5.43 -23.62 -9.92
N GLU A 145 -6.04 -23.13 -8.85
CA GLU A 145 -7.22 -23.74 -8.26
C GLU A 145 -8.39 -23.73 -9.25
N LYS A 146 -8.62 -22.61 -9.94
CA LYS A 146 -9.61 -22.50 -11.03
C LYS A 146 -9.37 -23.53 -12.13
N GLN A 147 -8.12 -23.73 -12.57
CA GLN A 147 -7.80 -24.73 -13.60
C GLN A 147 -8.12 -26.17 -13.17
N SER A 148 -8.12 -26.46 -11.87
CA SER A 148 -8.50 -27.78 -11.34
C SER A 148 -10.01 -28.02 -11.23
N MET A 149 -10.82 -27.00 -11.51
CA MET A 149 -12.27 -27.08 -11.36
C MET A 149 -12.91 -27.95 -12.45
N PRO A 150 -14.08 -28.57 -12.16
CA PRO A 150 -14.81 -29.34 -13.16
C PRO A 150 -15.19 -28.46 -14.36
N LYS A 151 -15.26 -29.07 -15.56
CA LYS A 151 -15.85 -28.41 -16.73
C LYS A 151 -17.31 -28.06 -16.43
N TYR A 152 -17.77 -26.94 -16.97
CA TYR A 152 -19.15 -26.52 -16.86
C TYR A 152 -20.08 -27.58 -17.45
N ILE A 153 -21.26 -27.73 -16.83
CA ILE A 153 -22.23 -28.81 -17.15
C ILE A 153 -23.54 -28.28 -17.73
N ASN A 154 -23.76 -26.96 -17.68
CA ASN A 154 -24.94 -26.28 -18.19
C ASN A 154 -24.63 -24.79 -18.50
N GLU A 155 -25.56 -24.12 -19.17
CA GLU A 155 -25.44 -22.70 -19.58
C GLU A 155 -25.15 -21.75 -18.40
N TYR A 156 -25.71 -22.00 -17.22
CA TYR A 156 -25.45 -21.19 -16.04
C TYR A 156 -24.01 -21.31 -15.56
N THR A 157 -23.50 -22.54 -15.42
CA THR A 157 -22.10 -22.79 -15.07
C THR A 157 -21.13 -22.28 -16.14
N GLU A 158 -21.50 -22.33 -17.42
CA GLU A 158 -20.70 -21.78 -18.52
C GLU A 158 -20.57 -20.25 -18.38
N ARG A 159 -21.68 -19.54 -18.13
CA ARG A 159 -21.65 -18.09 -17.89
C ARG A 159 -20.79 -17.71 -16.68
N LEU A 160 -20.89 -18.45 -15.57
CA LEU A 160 -20.03 -18.25 -14.40
C LEU A 160 -18.55 -18.48 -14.72
N TRP A 161 -18.25 -19.51 -15.51
CA TRP A 161 -16.89 -19.81 -15.96
C TRP A 161 -16.30 -18.67 -16.80
N HIS A 162 -17.09 -18.08 -17.71
CA HIS A 162 -16.67 -16.92 -18.49
C HIS A 162 -16.33 -15.71 -17.61
N VAL A 163 -17.16 -15.40 -16.61
CA VAL A 163 -16.87 -14.33 -15.64
C VAL A 163 -15.56 -14.59 -14.89
N LEU A 164 -15.30 -15.83 -14.48
CA LEU A 164 -14.04 -16.20 -13.84
C LEU A 164 -12.84 -16.06 -14.80
N CYS A 165 -12.99 -16.37 -16.09
CA CYS A 165 -11.95 -16.17 -17.09
C CYS A 165 -11.66 -14.68 -17.35
N ASP A 166 -12.69 -13.84 -17.39
CA ASP A 166 -12.54 -12.40 -17.57
C ASP A 166 -11.76 -11.80 -16.39
N ILE A 167 -12.10 -12.20 -15.16
CA ILE A 167 -11.39 -11.80 -13.94
C ILE A 167 -9.93 -12.32 -13.93
N GLU A 168 -9.69 -13.55 -14.40
CA GLU A 168 -8.33 -14.10 -14.53
C GLU A 168 -7.47 -13.27 -15.47
N SER A 169 -8.06 -12.79 -16.57
CA SER A 169 -7.36 -11.96 -17.56
C SER A 169 -7.07 -10.54 -17.06
N ASP A 170 -7.96 -9.99 -16.24
CA ASP A 170 -7.81 -8.66 -15.66
C ASP A 170 -8.53 -8.58 -14.30
N LEU A 171 -7.79 -8.76 -13.19
CA LEU A 171 -8.35 -8.60 -11.85
C LEU A 171 -8.79 -7.14 -11.57
N SER A 172 -8.32 -6.17 -12.36
CA SER A 172 -8.75 -4.78 -12.27
C SER A 172 -10.11 -4.51 -12.93
N SER A 173 -10.66 -5.49 -13.66
CA SER A 173 -12.03 -5.48 -14.19
C SER A 173 -13.11 -5.52 -13.11
N ILE A 174 -12.75 -5.91 -11.87
CA ILE A 174 -13.63 -5.77 -10.72
C ILE A 174 -13.84 -4.27 -10.47
N ASP A 175 -15.00 -3.75 -10.89
CA ASP A 175 -15.40 -2.33 -10.87
C ASP A 175 -15.67 -1.78 -9.45
N GLU A 176 -14.90 -2.25 -8.47
CA GLU A 176 -14.74 -1.63 -7.17
C GLU A 176 -13.32 -1.08 -7.03
N LYS A 177 -13.08 0.06 -7.67
CA LYS A 177 -11.83 0.84 -7.60
C LYS A 177 -11.34 1.16 -6.18
N ARG A 178 -12.16 0.91 -5.15
CA ARG A 178 -11.85 1.12 -3.73
C ARG A 178 -11.54 -0.15 -2.94
N TRP A 179 -11.69 -1.35 -3.52
CA TRP A 179 -11.39 -2.58 -2.79
C TRP A 179 -9.89 -2.83 -2.73
N SER A 180 -9.40 -3.13 -1.52
CA SER A 180 -8.05 -3.67 -1.34
C SER A 180 -7.91 -4.97 -2.14
N PHE A 181 -6.67 -5.31 -2.51
CA PHE A 181 -6.39 -6.59 -3.17
C PHE A 181 -6.98 -7.77 -2.38
N GLN A 182 -6.79 -7.77 -1.07
CA GLN A 182 -7.33 -8.82 -0.21
C GLN A 182 -8.85 -8.96 -0.39
N LYS A 183 -9.61 -7.87 -0.40
CA LYS A 183 -11.08 -7.92 -0.64
C LYS A 183 -11.43 -8.44 -2.03
N ARG A 184 -10.66 -8.11 -3.06
CA ARG A 184 -10.84 -8.63 -4.42
C ARG A 184 -10.56 -10.12 -4.49
N LEU A 185 -9.44 -10.58 -3.93
CA LEU A 185 -9.12 -12.02 -3.87
C LEU A 185 -10.21 -12.81 -3.15
N LEU A 186 -10.69 -12.30 -2.01
CA LEU A 186 -11.78 -12.89 -1.23
C LEU A 186 -13.06 -13.08 -2.06
N PHE A 187 -13.44 -12.04 -2.80
CA PHE A 187 -14.61 -12.09 -3.68
C PHE A 187 -14.45 -13.13 -4.79
N VAL A 188 -13.27 -13.19 -5.39
CA VAL A 188 -12.99 -14.10 -6.50
C VAL A 188 -12.87 -15.55 -6.05
N ASP A 189 -12.34 -15.80 -4.85
CA ASP A 189 -12.42 -17.10 -4.16
C ASP A 189 -13.89 -17.53 -3.93
N PHE A 190 -14.75 -16.59 -3.56
CA PHE A 190 -16.17 -16.86 -3.29
C PHE A 190 -16.92 -17.24 -4.58
N LEU A 191 -16.66 -16.54 -5.68
CA LEU A 191 -17.20 -16.90 -6.99
C LEU A 191 -16.73 -18.30 -7.42
N LEU A 192 -15.47 -18.65 -7.15
CA LEU A 192 -14.94 -19.97 -7.47
C LEU A 192 -15.65 -21.08 -6.69
N ALA A 193 -15.94 -20.84 -5.40
CA ALA A 193 -16.72 -21.76 -4.57
C ALA A 193 -18.16 -21.93 -5.07
N ILE A 194 -18.83 -20.84 -5.47
CA ILE A 194 -20.17 -20.91 -6.09
C ILE A 194 -20.12 -21.74 -7.36
N TYR A 195 -19.13 -21.51 -8.23
CA TYR A 195 -18.98 -22.26 -9.46
C TYR A 195 -18.85 -23.76 -9.19
N LYS A 196 -17.94 -24.14 -8.28
CA LYS A 196 -17.73 -25.54 -7.90
C LYS A 196 -19.03 -26.21 -7.45
N MET A 197 -19.75 -25.56 -6.54
CA MET A 197 -21.02 -26.09 -6.03
C MET A 197 -22.10 -26.18 -7.11
N SER A 198 -22.14 -25.22 -8.03
CA SER A 198 -23.08 -25.22 -9.15
C SER A 198 -22.82 -26.35 -10.15
N CYS A 199 -21.59 -26.84 -10.23
CA CYS A 199 -21.24 -28.02 -11.01
C CYS A 199 -21.61 -29.34 -10.31
N GLU A 200 -21.68 -29.37 -8.97
CA GLU A 200 -21.97 -30.59 -8.20
C GLU A 200 -23.47 -30.77 -7.91
N LYS A 201 -24.20 -29.66 -7.70
CA LYS A 201 -25.60 -29.66 -7.26
C LYS A 201 -26.43 -28.68 -8.08
N ARG A 202 -27.63 -29.11 -8.49
CA ARG A 202 -28.62 -28.22 -9.14
C ARG A 202 -29.27 -27.23 -8.16
N THR A 203 -29.32 -27.59 -6.89
CA THR A 203 -29.86 -26.78 -5.81
C THR A 203 -28.95 -26.94 -4.60
N PHE A 204 -28.52 -25.83 -4.03
CA PHE A 204 -27.67 -25.80 -2.85
C PHE A 204 -28.01 -24.56 -2.02
N ASP A 205 -27.85 -24.66 -0.70
CA ASP A 205 -28.05 -23.55 0.23
C ASP A 205 -26.76 -22.74 0.35
N TRP A 206 -26.88 -21.44 0.62
CA TRP A 206 -25.76 -20.57 1.00
C TRP A 206 -24.97 -21.07 2.21
N LYS A 207 -25.62 -21.80 3.13
CA LYS A 207 -24.91 -22.48 4.22
C LYS A 207 -23.93 -23.54 3.71
N GLU A 208 -24.26 -24.22 2.63
CA GLU A 208 -23.38 -25.21 2.01
C GLU A 208 -22.22 -24.52 1.27
N ILE A 209 -22.45 -23.34 0.65
CA ILE A 209 -21.37 -22.49 0.10
C ILE A 209 -20.45 -22.01 1.21
N GLY A 210 -21.03 -21.48 2.30
CA GLY A 210 -20.28 -21.05 3.48
C GLY A 210 -19.46 -22.18 4.10
N ALA A 211 -20.02 -23.39 4.20
CA ALA A 211 -19.33 -24.59 4.70
C ALA A 211 -18.15 -25.01 3.80
N ALA A 212 -18.35 -25.01 2.48
CA ALA A 212 -17.29 -25.22 1.50
C ALA A 212 -16.20 -24.13 1.58
N TYR A 213 -16.59 -22.90 1.93
CA TYR A 213 -15.72 -21.74 2.07
C TYR A 213 -14.98 -21.67 3.43
N THR A 214 -15.54 -22.20 4.52
CA THR A 214 -14.84 -22.31 5.82
C THR A 214 -13.66 -23.27 5.79
N LEU A 215 -13.54 -24.12 4.77
CA LEU A 215 -12.41 -25.03 4.57
C LEU A 215 -11.20 -24.37 3.92
N THR A 216 -11.33 -23.15 3.37
CA THR A 216 -10.17 -22.32 3.06
C THR A 216 -9.86 -21.44 4.28
N ALA A 217 -8.58 -21.30 4.66
CA ALA A 217 -8.09 -20.57 5.85
C ALA A 217 -8.54 -19.09 5.95
N ILE A 218 -9.24 -18.64 4.92
CA ILE A 218 -9.77 -17.31 4.67
C ILE A 218 -11.22 -17.17 5.17
N GLY A 219 -12.03 -18.24 5.11
CA GLY A 219 -13.44 -18.22 5.52
C GLY A 219 -13.65 -17.94 7.01
N SER A 220 -12.72 -18.37 7.87
CA SER A 220 -12.77 -18.10 9.31
C SER A 220 -12.53 -16.63 9.69
N ARG A 221 -11.90 -15.84 8.80
CA ARG A 221 -11.65 -14.40 9.00
C ARG A 221 -12.79 -13.51 8.52
N MET A 222 -13.65 -14.00 7.61
CA MET A 222 -14.71 -13.20 6.98
C MET A 222 -16.09 -13.37 7.58
N PHE A 223 -16.37 -14.50 8.23
CA PHE A 223 -17.72 -14.80 8.71
C PHE A 223 -17.81 -14.69 10.24
N SER A 224 -18.22 -13.52 10.72
CA SER A 224 -18.89 -13.44 12.03
C SER A 224 -20.23 -14.19 11.95
N ASP A 225 -20.73 -14.72 13.08
CA ASP A 225 -22.03 -15.40 13.17
C ASP A 225 -23.19 -14.60 12.51
N SER A 226 -23.06 -13.27 12.47
CA SER A 226 -24.03 -12.36 11.88
C SER A 226 -24.12 -12.40 10.34
N PHE A 227 -23.08 -12.85 9.63
CA PHE A 227 -23.09 -13.05 8.18
C PHE A 227 -23.76 -14.38 7.83
N LEU A 228 -23.40 -15.46 8.55
CA LEU A 228 -23.95 -16.80 8.34
C LEU A 228 -25.45 -16.86 8.62
N HIS A 229 -25.93 -16.12 9.63
CA HIS A 229 -27.36 -16.05 9.96
C HIS A 229 -28.20 -15.37 8.86
N ARG A 230 -27.63 -14.43 8.11
CA ARG A 230 -28.36 -13.65 7.09
C ARG A 230 -28.17 -14.16 5.66
N ALA A 231 -27.08 -14.88 5.41
CA ALA A 231 -26.97 -15.76 4.25
C ALA A 231 -28.12 -16.81 4.23
N ALA A 232 -28.53 -17.28 5.41
CA ALA A 232 -29.69 -18.16 5.56
C ALA A 232 -31.04 -17.48 5.21
N GLU A 233 -31.17 -16.16 5.37
CA GLU A 233 -32.37 -15.40 4.98
C GLU A 233 -32.42 -15.14 3.47
N PHE A 234 -31.28 -14.85 2.85
CA PHE A 234 -31.17 -14.66 1.39
C PHE A 234 -31.38 -15.97 0.60
N SER A 235 -31.12 -17.12 1.23
CA SER A 235 -31.36 -18.46 0.69
C SER A 235 -32.83 -18.74 0.32
N GLN A 236 -33.76 -18.00 0.91
CA GLN A 236 -35.18 -18.22 0.68
C GLN A 236 -35.66 -17.71 -0.69
N SER A 237 -34.85 -16.94 -1.44
CA SER A 237 -35.14 -16.58 -2.84
C SER A 237 -34.46 -17.55 -3.80
N GLN A 238 -35.21 -18.52 -4.34
CA GLN A 238 -34.76 -19.65 -5.15
C GLN A 238 -34.14 -19.31 -6.53
N GLN A 239 -33.75 -18.07 -6.82
CA GLN A 239 -33.10 -17.70 -8.09
C GLN A 239 -31.98 -16.68 -7.82
N LEU A 240 -30.76 -17.03 -8.20
CA LEU A 240 -29.58 -16.19 -8.02
C LEU A 240 -29.20 -15.52 -9.34
N HIS A 241 -29.55 -14.25 -9.48
CA HIS A 241 -29.03 -13.39 -10.53
C HIS A 241 -27.65 -12.84 -10.13
N MET A 242 -26.73 -12.64 -11.09
CA MET A 242 -25.39 -12.11 -10.81
C MET A 242 -25.45 -10.75 -10.08
N ASP A 243 -26.41 -9.91 -10.44
CA ASP A 243 -26.66 -8.64 -9.74
C ASP A 243 -27.05 -8.83 -8.28
N ASP A 244 -27.73 -9.93 -7.95
CA ASP A 244 -28.16 -10.23 -6.59
C ASP A 244 -27.03 -10.85 -5.78
N VAL A 245 -26.14 -11.62 -6.41
CA VAL A 245 -24.87 -12.07 -5.80
C VAL A 245 -23.95 -10.88 -5.49
N LEU A 246 -23.83 -9.93 -6.42
CA LEU A 246 -23.08 -8.68 -6.22
C LEU A 246 -23.73 -7.79 -5.15
N LYS A 247 -25.06 -7.59 -5.19
CA LYS A 247 -25.80 -6.86 -4.14
C LYS A 247 -25.65 -7.54 -2.79
N PHE A 248 -25.70 -8.87 -2.73
CA PHE A 248 -25.52 -9.64 -1.50
C PHE A 248 -24.12 -9.42 -0.91
N PHE A 249 -23.07 -9.60 -1.72
CA PHE A 249 -21.70 -9.34 -1.29
C PHE A 249 -21.51 -7.88 -0.81
N LYS A 250 -22.09 -6.90 -1.53
CA LYS A 250 -22.07 -5.48 -1.16
C LYS A 250 -22.83 -5.16 0.14
N ARG A 251 -24.04 -5.72 0.30
CA ARG A 251 -24.97 -5.39 1.39
C ARG A 251 -24.51 -5.94 2.73
N TYR A 252 -23.75 -7.03 2.73
CA TYR A 252 -23.39 -7.74 3.95
C TYR A 252 -21.90 -7.75 4.28
N ASN A 253 -21.06 -7.16 3.41
CA ASN A 253 -19.71 -6.71 3.78
C ASN A 253 -19.75 -5.30 4.42
N ILE A 254 -20.54 -5.16 5.50
CA ILE A 254 -20.61 -3.95 6.33
C ILE A 254 -19.39 -3.95 7.26
N GLY A 255 -18.57 -2.89 7.18
CA GLY A 255 -17.67 -2.53 8.28
C GLY A 255 -16.21 -2.88 8.08
N GLY A 256 -15.56 -2.14 7.18
CA GLY A 256 -14.13 -1.88 7.27
C GLY A 256 -13.82 -0.48 6.73
N GLY A 257 -14.69 0.47 7.08
CA GLY A 257 -14.43 1.90 6.98
C GLY A 257 -14.23 2.42 8.40
N GLU A 258 -13.12 3.13 8.59
CA GLU A 258 -12.58 3.82 9.75
C GLU A 258 -13.55 4.27 10.86
N THR A 259 -13.16 3.98 12.12
CA THR A 259 -13.24 4.73 13.41
C THR A 259 -13.13 3.65 14.50
N ILE A 260 -12.06 3.47 15.28
CA ILE A 260 -11.13 4.36 16.01
C ILE A 260 -9.70 3.85 15.85
#